data_AF-A0A9E3AC32-F1
#
_entry.id   AF-A0A9E3AC32-F1
#
_cell.length_a   1.000
_cell.length_b   1.000
_cell.length_c   1.000
_cell.angle_alpha   90.00
_cell.angle_beta   90.00
_cell.angle_gamma   90.00
#
_symmetry.space_group_name_H-M   'P 1'
#
loop_
_entity.id
_entity.type
_entity.pdbx_description
1 polymer ?
#
loop_
_entity_poly.entity_id
_entity_poly.type
_entity_poly.pdbx_seq_one_letter_code
_entity_poly.pdbx_strand_id
1 'polypeptide(L)' 'MPYVTADDGVKMYYEDAGTGFPIVFVDEFAGDFRSYEPQVRYFGRRCGQKCNV' A
#
# COMPACT_ATOMS: atom_id res chain seq x y z
N MET A 1 -6.81 3.39 8.69
CA MET A 1 -7.69 3.37 7.51
C MET A 1 -7.55 4.68 6.75
N PRO A 2 -6.43 4.90 6.06
CA PRO A 2 -6.20 6.14 5.34
C PRO A 2 -6.87 6.08 3.96
N TYR A 3 -7.26 7.25 3.46
CA TYR A 3 -7.80 7.44 2.12
C TYR A 3 -7.11 8.64 1.48
N VAL A 4 -6.83 8.53 0.18
CA VAL A 4 -6.45 9.68 -0.65
C VAL A 4 -7.68 10.09 -1.49
N THR A 5 -7.88 11.39 -1.65
CA THR A 5 -8.97 11.92 -2.50
C THR A 5 -8.34 12.41 -3.81
N ALA A 6 -8.76 11.84 -4.92
CA ALA A 6 -8.38 12.30 -6.26
C ALA A 6 -9.04 13.65 -6.58
N ASP A 7 -8.58 14.30 -7.64
CA ASP A 7 -9.10 15.60 -8.09
C ASP A 7 -10.58 15.56 -8.51
N ASP A 8 -11.06 14.40 -8.98
CA ASP A 8 -12.46 14.11 -9.29
C ASP A 8 -13.33 13.77 -8.06
N GLY A 9 -12.75 13.78 -6.86
CA GLY A 9 -13.45 13.50 -5.60
C GLY A 9 -13.55 12.02 -5.23
N VAL A 10 -12.98 11.10 -6.02
CA VAL A 10 -12.94 9.68 -5.68
C VAL A 10 -12.03 9.45 -4.47
N LYS A 11 -12.53 8.72 -3.46
CA LYS A 11 -11.76 8.32 -2.28
C LYS A 11 -11.19 6.94 -2.46
N MET A 12 -9.86 6.84 -2.55
CA MET A 12 -9.14 5.58 -2.69
C MET A 12 -8.53 5.16 -1.36
N TYR A 13 -8.82 3.94 -0.94
CA TYR A 13 -8.17 3.32 0.21
C TYR A 13 -6.72 2.98 -0.14
N TYR A 14 -5.83 3.11 0.84
CA TYR A 14 -4.46 2.63 0.69
C TYR A 14 -3.90 2.15 2.03
N GLU A 15 -2.78 1.43 1.95
CA GLU A 15 -1.93 1.13 3.10
C GLU A 15 -0.52 1.61 2.81
N ASP A 16 0.20 1.97 3.87
CA ASP A 16 1.59 2.42 3.80
C ASP A 16 2.43 1.58 4.76
N ALA A 17 3.61 1.17 4.30
CA ALA A 17 4.51 0.31 5.04
C ALA A 17 5.98 0.62 4.69
N GLY A 18 6.80 0.75 5.74
CA GLY A 18 8.23 1.02 5.61
C GLY A 18 8.53 2.51 5.39
N THR A 19 9.78 2.80 5.05
CA THR A 19 10.26 4.16 4.74
C THR A 19 11.36 4.08 3.67
N GLY A 20 11.57 5.15 2.91
CA GLY A 20 12.63 5.21 1.88
C GLY A 20 12.10 5.56 0.49
N PHE A 21 12.61 4.88 -0.53
CA PHE A 21 12.15 5.11 -1.91
C PHE A 21 10.71 4.63 -2.08
N PRO A 22 9.78 5.49 -2.55
CA PRO A 22 8.37 5.13 -2.64
C PRO A 22 8.13 4.11 -3.76
N ILE A 23 7.39 3.05 -3.44
CA ILE A 23 6.89 2.04 -4.38
C ILE A 23 5.37 1.99 -4.21
N VAL A 24 4.64 2.05 -5.33
CA VAL A 24 3.17 1.97 -5.33
C VAL A 24 2.74 0.67 -5.99
N PHE A 25 1.94 -0.12 -5.29
CA PHE A 25 1.27 -1.31 -5.83
C PHE A 25 -0.18 -0.95 -6.17
N VAL A 26 -0.64 -1.36 -7.34
CA VAL A 26 -2.00 -1.08 -7.83
C VAL A 26 -2.58 -2.36 -8.39
N ASP A 27 -3.71 -2.79 -7.83
CA ASP A 27 -4.44 -3.96 -8.28
C ASP A 27 -5.11 -3.75 -9.64
N GLU A 28 -5.22 -4.84 -10.40
CA GLU A 28 -6.05 -4.90 -11.60
C GLU A 28 -7.54 -5.12 -11.25
N PHE A 29 -8.39 -5.28 -12.27
CA PHE A 29 -9.80 -5.59 -12.09
C PHE A 29 -10.01 -6.82 -11.19
N ALA A 30 -10.88 -6.66 -10.18
CA ALA A 30 -11.17 -7.67 -9.15
C ALA A 30 -9.98 -8.11 -8.30
N GLY A 31 -8.84 -7.40 -8.35
CA GLY A 31 -7.72 -7.57 -7.45
C GLY A 31 -7.98 -7.00 -6.05
N ASP A 32 -7.10 -7.35 -5.13
CA ASP A 32 -7.17 -6.96 -3.73
C ASP A 32 -5.76 -6.74 -3.17
N PHE A 33 -5.56 -5.66 -2.43
CA PHE A 33 -4.25 -5.20 -1.94
C PHE A 33 -3.47 -6.28 -1.17
N ARG A 34 -4.17 -7.24 -0.55
CA ARG A 34 -3.57 -8.38 0.16
C ARG A 34 -2.77 -9.30 -0.76
N SER A 35 -2.98 -9.23 -2.08
CA SER A 35 -2.22 -9.95 -3.10
C SER A 35 -0.74 -9.57 -3.13
N TYR A 36 -0.39 -8.41 -2.56
CA TYR A 36 0.98 -7.91 -2.49
C TYR A 36 1.68 -8.15 -1.14
N GLU A 37 1.10 -8.89 -0.18
CA GLU A 37 1.73 -9.13 1.14
C GLU A 37 3.19 -9.59 1.05
N PRO A 38 3.57 -10.54 0.17
CA PRO A 38 4.96 -10.98 0.08
C PRO A 38 5.91 -9.86 -0.39
N GLN A 39 5.47 -9.05 -1.36
CA GLN A 39 6.22 -7.95 -1.96
C GLN A 39 6.35 -6.81 -0.96
N VAL A 40 5.25 -6.42 -0.31
CA VAL A 40 5.23 -5.41 0.76
C VAL A 40 6.18 -5.82 1.88
N ARG A 41 6.20 -7.08 2.28
CA ARG A 41 7.20 -7.56 3.27
C ARG A 41 8.62 -7.50 2.73
N TYR A 42 8.86 -7.88 1.48
CA TYR A 42 10.21 -7.82 0.90
C TYR A 42 10.75 -6.40 0.84
N PHE A 43 9.98 -5.46 0.27
CA PHE A 43 10.41 -4.07 0.10
C PHE A 43 10.32 -3.25 1.39
N GLY A 44 9.36 -3.54 2.28
CA GLY A 44 9.15 -2.85 3.55
C GLY A 44 10.10 -3.24 4.69
N ARG A 45 10.92 -4.29 4.51
CA ARG A 45 11.89 -4.77 5.52
C ARG A 45 13.04 -3.78 5.80
N ARG A 46 13.19 -2.70 5.03
CA ARG A 46 14.05 -1.57 5.39
C ARG A 46 13.26 -0.57 6.26
N CYS A 47 13.48 -0.71 7.56
CA CYS A 47 13.15 0.21 8.66
C CYS A 47 11.73 0.12 9.27
N GLY A 48 11.67 -0.51 10.45
CA GLY A 48 10.96 0.03 11.62
C GLY A 48 9.43 0.08 11.62
N GLN A 49 8.78 -1.08 11.66
CA GLN A 49 7.52 -1.34 12.37
C GLN A 49 6.32 -0.40 12.10
N LYS A 50 5.43 -0.86 11.21
CA LYS A 50 4.05 -1.28 11.56
C LYS A 50 3.61 -2.38 10.59
N CYS A 51 3.74 -3.64 11.00
CA CYS A 51 2.98 -4.72 10.40
C CYS A 51 1.57 -4.68 10.99
N ASN A 52 0.57 -4.56 10.13
CA ASN A 52 -0.67 -5.33 10.21
C ASN A 52 -1.19 -5.43 8.77
N VAL A 53 -1.00 -6.62 8.19
CA VAL A 53 -1.77 -7.09 7.03
C VAL A 53 -3.16 -7.48 7.53
#